data_AF-A0A453IAL4-F1
#
_entry.id   AF-A0A453IAL4-F1
#
_cell.length_a   1.000
_cell.length_b   1.000
_cell.length_c   1.000
_cell.angle_alpha   90.00
_cell.angle_beta   90.00
_cell.angle_gamma   90.00
#
_symmetry.space_group_name_H-M   'P 1'
#
loop_
_entity.id
_entity.type
_entity.pdbx_description
1 polymer ?
#
loop_
_entity_poly.entity_id
_entity_poly.type
_entity_poly.pdbx_seq_one_letter_code
_entity_poly.pdbx_strand_id
1 'polypeptide(L)'
;MLHILRDAPLMTEDMHEERLHAAEAFGNAVGLSGQLERDILSSDMSAFKAANPDAAFEDFIRWHSPGDWVSEDKSDGNPTWPPKGRLSQRMSEHGNMWRKIWNDAPALPVSEQKSLLDSVREGEKVVHYLETLRPQQLLEQMVCTAFKSSADILNKTTYGGFKLMKTKMDQLYATMVSTLRSLQGKSDTSDLAGDLKRLCQVFEHIEKLLIFAASVHRKLDAPRLAQSIFTDYFNYYLPKMGTSLESICYEKEFTTKEKVGTLEREAVSSLFRPPTANQSWRKVLSMGNLLNGHEPIQREIVFSVLEKLSNGHYSSPTPLCTDEQIETHRMYICGTSNDLWIALSVTSWD
;
A
#
# COMPACT_ATOMS: atom_id res chain seq x y z
N MET A 1 -6.07 6.44 40.14
CA MET A 1 -7.46 6.14 39.77
C MET A 1 -7.53 4.62 39.63
N LEU A 2 -8.06 3.93 40.63
CA LEU A 2 -8.13 2.46 40.63
C LEU A 2 -9.05 2.04 39.47
N HIS A 3 -8.52 1.23 38.54
CA HIS A 3 -9.32 0.62 37.48
C HIS A 3 -10.28 -0.38 38.13
N ILE A 4 -11.49 0.06 38.45
CA ILE A 4 -12.55 -0.79 39.02
C ILE A 4 -13.05 -1.79 37.96
N LEU A 5 -12.96 -1.46 36.68
CA LEU A 5 -13.35 -2.33 35.57
C LEU A 5 -12.17 -3.02 34.94
N ARG A 6 -12.47 -4.18 34.34
CA ARG A 6 -11.59 -4.86 33.40
C ARG A 6 -11.49 -4.03 32.12
N ASP A 7 -10.30 -3.98 31.52
CA ASP A 7 -10.13 -3.39 30.19
C ASP A 7 -11.01 -4.11 29.16
N ALA A 8 -11.34 -3.41 28.07
CA ALA A 8 -12.17 -3.96 27.00
C ALA A 8 -11.66 -5.36 26.60
N PRO A 9 -12.53 -6.38 26.56
CA PRO A 9 -12.11 -7.74 26.28
C PRO A 9 -11.42 -7.80 24.92
N LEU A 10 -10.28 -8.48 24.88
CA LEU A 10 -9.61 -8.81 23.63
C LEU A 10 -10.54 -9.67 22.80
N MET A 11 -10.83 -9.23 21.58
CA MET A 11 -11.62 -9.98 20.61
C MET A 11 -10.81 -10.16 19.33
N THR A 12 -10.92 -11.33 18.74
CA THR A 12 -10.44 -11.60 17.39
C THR A 12 -11.45 -11.05 16.37
N GLU A 13 -11.01 -10.87 15.11
CA GLU A 13 -11.87 -10.29 14.06
C GLU A 13 -13.12 -11.15 13.81
N ASP A 14 -12.99 -12.47 13.84
CA ASP A 14 -14.11 -13.42 13.70
C ASP A 14 -15.12 -13.33 14.85
N MET A 15 -14.67 -13.08 16.09
CA MET A 15 -15.57 -12.78 17.20
C MET A 15 -16.33 -11.45 16.98
N HIS A 16 -15.69 -10.47 16.35
CA HIS A 16 -16.33 -9.21 16.01
C HIS A 16 -17.36 -9.36 14.88
N GLU A 17 -17.02 -10.08 13.81
CA GLU A 17 -17.93 -10.40 12.72
C GLU A 17 -19.13 -11.22 13.20
N GLU A 18 -18.91 -12.23 14.06
CA GLU A 18 -19.99 -13.01 14.67
C GLU A 18 -20.92 -12.12 15.51
N ARG A 19 -20.35 -11.16 16.24
CA ARG A 19 -21.13 -10.18 17.01
C ARG A 19 -22.00 -9.30 16.11
N LEU A 20 -21.44 -8.79 15.01
CA LEU A 20 -22.16 -7.97 14.03
C LEU A 20 -23.28 -8.76 13.36
N HIS A 21 -22.99 -9.97 12.88
CA HIS A 21 -23.98 -10.85 12.28
C HIS A 21 -25.10 -11.24 13.25
N ALA A 22 -24.78 -11.51 14.51
CA ALA A 22 -25.79 -11.79 15.53
C ALA A 22 -26.66 -10.57 15.81
N ALA A 23 -26.10 -9.35 15.78
CA ALA A 23 -26.85 -8.11 15.95
C ALA A 23 -27.81 -7.85 14.76
N GLU A 24 -27.34 -8.08 13.53
CA GLU A 24 -28.14 -7.94 12.31
C GLU A 24 -29.26 -8.98 12.21
N ALA A 25 -28.97 -10.25 12.53
CA ALA A 25 -29.91 -11.35 12.39
C ALA A 25 -31.02 -11.35 13.45
N PHE A 26 -30.72 -10.90 14.66
CA PHE A 26 -31.63 -11.04 15.80
C PHE A 26 -32.08 -9.72 16.44
N GLY A 27 -31.63 -8.56 15.96
CA GLY A 27 -32.11 -7.24 16.41
C GLY A 27 -32.18 -7.11 17.94
N ASN A 28 -31.05 -6.84 18.62
CA ASN A 28 -30.93 -6.75 20.08
C ASN A 28 -31.44 -7.96 20.91
N ALA A 29 -31.99 -9.01 20.30
CA ALA A 29 -32.52 -10.17 21.01
C ALA A 29 -31.54 -11.35 20.97
N VAL A 30 -30.78 -11.53 22.05
CA VAL A 30 -30.37 -12.86 22.54
C VAL A 30 -29.59 -13.78 21.56
N GLY A 31 -28.76 -13.22 20.67
CA GLY A 31 -27.72 -13.98 19.96
C GLY A 31 -26.44 -14.17 20.81
N LEU A 32 -25.39 -14.81 20.24
CA LEU A 32 -24.05 -14.93 20.85
C LEU A 32 -23.47 -13.57 21.29
N SER A 33 -23.78 -12.52 20.54
CA SER A 33 -23.54 -11.11 20.90
C SER A 33 -24.12 -10.75 22.27
N GLY A 34 -25.36 -11.19 22.54
CA GLY A 34 -26.01 -10.99 23.83
C GLY A 34 -25.41 -11.82 24.97
N GLN A 35 -24.81 -12.99 24.70
CA GLN A 35 -24.15 -13.76 25.76
C GLN A 35 -22.84 -13.09 26.19
N LEU A 36 -22.01 -12.67 25.23
CA LEU A 36 -20.77 -11.95 25.53
C LEU A 36 -21.05 -10.60 26.21
N GLU A 37 -22.05 -9.86 25.75
CA GLU A 37 -22.48 -8.62 26.40
C GLU A 37 -23.00 -8.85 27.82
N ARG A 38 -23.72 -9.95 28.08
CA ARG A 38 -24.11 -10.36 29.44
C ARG A 38 -22.89 -10.71 30.30
N ASP A 39 -21.93 -11.44 29.75
CA ASP A 39 -20.73 -11.87 30.48
C ASP A 39 -19.84 -10.66 30.83
N ILE A 40 -19.71 -9.69 29.91
CA ILE A 40 -19.05 -8.40 30.16
C ILE A 40 -19.79 -7.64 31.27
N LEU A 41 -21.11 -7.48 31.15
CA LEU A 41 -21.90 -6.77 32.15
C LEU A 41 -21.83 -7.45 33.52
N SER A 42 -21.87 -8.78 33.57
CA SER A 42 -21.72 -9.56 34.80
C SER A 42 -20.34 -9.38 35.44
N SER A 43 -19.28 -9.37 34.62
CA SER A 43 -17.89 -9.07 35.03
C SER A 43 -17.79 -7.67 35.63
N ASP A 44 -18.35 -6.65 34.97
CA ASP A 44 -18.37 -5.26 35.42
C ASP A 44 -19.12 -5.11 36.76
N MET A 45 -20.30 -5.71 36.87
CA MET A 45 -21.10 -5.71 38.11
C MET A 45 -20.37 -6.42 39.25
N SER A 46 -19.69 -7.53 38.96
CA SER A 46 -18.93 -8.29 39.95
C SER A 46 -17.77 -7.47 40.51
N ALA A 47 -17.04 -6.77 39.64
CA ALA A 47 -15.92 -5.93 40.03
C ALA A 47 -16.38 -4.70 40.83
N PHE A 48 -17.49 -4.09 40.40
CA PHE A 48 -18.07 -2.95 41.09
C PHE A 48 -18.53 -3.31 42.50
N LYS A 49 -19.18 -4.47 42.68
CA LYS A 49 -19.57 -4.98 44.01
C LYS A 49 -18.37 -5.27 44.90
N ALA A 50 -17.30 -5.83 44.35
CA ALA A 50 -16.08 -6.10 45.11
C ALA A 50 -15.40 -4.80 45.57
N ALA A 51 -15.41 -3.76 44.74
CA ALA A 51 -14.85 -2.46 45.08
C ALA A 51 -15.75 -1.64 46.02
N ASN A 52 -17.07 -1.87 46.00
CA ASN A 52 -18.05 -1.13 46.78
C ASN A 52 -18.98 -2.10 47.54
N PRO A 53 -18.57 -2.57 48.73
CA PRO A 53 -19.44 -3.35 49.61
C PRO A 53 -20.74 -2.60 49.91
N ASP A 54 -21.84 -3.34 50.03
CA ASP A 54 -23.19 -2.82 50.29
C ASP A 54 -23.80 -1.92 49.20
N ALA A 55 -23.13 -1.76 48.05
CA ALA A 55 -23.67 -0.99 46.93
C ALA A 55 -24.96 -1.63 46.39
N ALA A 56 -25.92 -0.77 46.03
CA ALA A 56 -27.16 -1.20 45.39
C ALA A 56 -27.03 -1.19 43.85
N PHE A 57 -28.01 -1.79 43.17
CA PHE A 57 -28.08 -1.78 41.71
C PHE A 57 -28.14 -0.35 41.17
N GLU A 58 -28.83 0.53 41.89
CA GLU A 58 -28.98 1.94 41.60
C GLU A 58 -27.63 2.68 41.59
N ASP A 59 -26.70 2.32 42.49
CA ASP A 59 -25.35 2.90 42.53
C ASP A 59 -24.52 2.47 41.32
N PHE A 60 -24.66 1.21 40.89
CA PHE A 60 -24.02 0.72 39.67
C PHE A 60 -24.54 1.45 38.42
N ILE A 61 -25.86 1.62 38.28
CA ILE A 61 -26.44 2.32 37.12
C ILE A 61 -25.98 3.77 37.06
N ARG A 62 -25.92 4.47 38.20
CA ARG A 62 -25.43 5.85 38.26
C ARG A 62 -24.00 6.01 37.74
N TRP A 63 -23.18 4.98 37.91
CA TRP A 63 -21.79 4.98 37.50
C TRP A 63 -21.59 4.43 36.07
N HIS A 64 -22.21 3.30 35.74
CA HIS A 64 -22.01 2.58 34.46
C HIS A 64 -22.85 3.16 33.32
N SER A 65 -24.07 3.63 33.63
CA SER A 65 -24.99 4.24 32.65
C SER A 65 -25.65 5.49 33.24
N PRO A 66 -24.92 6.62 33.37
CA PRO A 66 -25.45 7.85 33.96
C PRO A 66 -26.72 8.38 33.28
N GLY A 67 -26.91 8.11 31.99
CA GLY A 67 -28.12 8.47 31.23
C GLY A 67 -29.37 7.69 31.66
N ASP A 68 -29.22 6.57 32.37
CA ASP A 68 -30.31 5.79 32.95
C ASP A 68 -30.67 6.19 34.38
N TRP A 69 -30.02 7.21 34.92
CA TRP A 69 -30.37 7.78 36.21
C TRP A 69 -31.13 9.09 36.04
N VAL A 70 -32.32 9.17 36.61
CA VAL A 70 -33.15 10.37 36.63
C VAL A 70 -32.97 11.05 37.99
N SER A 71 -32.14 12.09 38.03
CA SER A 71 -31.93 12.90 39.24
C SER A 71 -33.18 13.74 39.57
N GLU A 72 -33.58 13.75 40.85
CA GLU A 72 -34.68 14.58 41.34
C GLU A 72 -34.20 15.95 41.86
N ASP A 73 -32.89 16.10 42.09
CA ASP A 73 -32.28 17.33 42.57
C ASP A 73 -32.11 18.35 41.43
N LYS A 74 -33.10 19.23 41.22
CA LYS A 74 -33.03 20.35 40.25
C LYS A 74 -32.62 21.69 40.88
N SER A 75 -32.26 21.75 42.15
CA SER A 75 -32.03 23.02 42.83
C SER A 75 -30.99 22.90 43.95
N ASP A 76 -30.06 23.85 43.94
CA ASP A 76 -28.92 24.09 44.82
C ASP A 76 -27.71 23.16 44.63
N GLY A 77 -26.62 23.76 44.13
CA GLY A 77 -25.33 23.14 43.81
C GLY A 77 -24.54 22.63 45.02
N ASN A 78 -25.22 22.05 46.01
CA ASN A 78 -24.61 21.37 47.15
C ASN A 78 -25.08 19.91 47.17
N PRO A 79 -24.21 18.93 46.89
CA PRO A 79 -24.62 17.53 46.78
C PRO A 79 -25.02 16.98 48.15
N THR A 80 -26.33 16.75 48.34
CA THR A 80 -26.82 16.03 49.52
C THR A 80 -26.54 14.54 49.34
N TRP A 81 -25.78 13.94 50.25
CA TRP A 81 -25.49 12.50 50.25
C TRP A 81 -26.42 11.77 51.22
N PRO A 82 -27.05 10.64 50.81
CA PRO A 82 -27.02 10.04 49.48
C PRO A 82 -27.88 10.82 48.47
N PRO A 83 -27.43 10.92 47.21
CA PRO A 83 -28.12 11.69 46.16
C PRO A 83 -29.48 11.09 45.81
N LYS A 84 -30.46 11.96 45.57
CA LYS A 84 -31.85 11.56 45.35
C LYS A 84 -32.14 11.43 43.86
N GLY A 85 -32.76 10.32 43.49
CA GLY A 85 -33.15 10.04 42.12
C GLY A 85 -33.75 8.67 41.97
N ARG A 86 -34.10 8.34 40.73
CA ARG A 86 -34.71 7.07 40.36
C ARG A 86 -34.15 6.56 39.04
N LEU A 87 -34.30 5.26 38.82
CA LEU A 87 -33.93 4.64 37.55
C LEU A 87 -34.83 5.13 36.41
N SER A 88 -34.29 5.11 35.19
CA SER A 88 -35.05 5.36 33.97
C SER A 88 -36.19 4.35 33.82
N GLN A 89 -37.17 4.66 32.97
CA GLN A 89 -38.33 3.78 32.75
C GLN A 89 -37.88 2.37 32.34
N ARG A 90 -36.94 2.24 31.38
CA ARG A 90 -36.42 0.95 30.92
C ARG A 90 -35.67 0.15 32.00
N MET A 91 -34.97 0.83 32.92
CA MET A 91 -34.23 0.18 34.00
C MET A 91 -35.12 -0.15 35.22
N SER A 92 -36.31 0.44 35.29
CA SER A 92 -37.32 0.19 36.33
C SER A 92 -38.32 -0.90 35.95
N GLU A 93 -38.32 -1.38 34.70
CA GLU A 93 -39.26 -2.38 34.22
C GLU A 93 -39.19 -3.71 34.99
N HIS A 94 -40.35 -4.29 35.26
CA HIS A 94 -40.45 -5.61 35.88
C HIS A 94 -39.83 -6.67 34.96
N GLY A 95 -38.89 -7.45 35.50
CA GLY A 95 -38.18 -8.48 34.74
C GLY A 95 -36.94 -7.98 33.99
N ASN A 96 -36.49 -6.74 34.24
CA ASN A 96 -35.27 -6.18 33.66
C ASN A 96 -34.07 -7.14 33.78
N MET A 97 -33.41 -7.41 32.65
CA MET A 97 -32.31 -8.36 32.56
C MET A 97 -31.07 -7.92 33.34
N TRP A 98 -30.74 -6.62 33.32
CA TRP A 98 -29.58 -6.09 34.03
C TRP A 98 -29.74 -6.26 35.54
N ARG A 99 -30.95 -6.07 36.08
CA ARG A 99 -31.23 -6.34 37.49
C ARG A 99 -31.08 -7.82 37.86
N LYS A 100 -31.47 -8.74 36.96
CA LYS A 100 -31.24 -10.18 37.17
C LYS A 100 -29.74 -10.50 37.20
N ILE A 101 -28.99 -10.02 36.21
CA ILE A 101 -27.53 -10.20 36.16
C ILE A 101 -26.86 -9.61 37.39
N TRP A 102 -27.31 -8.43 37.85
CA TRP A 102 -26.82 -7.83 39.08
C TRP A 102 -27.05 -8.74 40.28
N ASN A 103 -28.25 -9.32 40.44
CA ASN A 103 -28.52 -10.19 41.57
C ASN A 103 -27.69 -11.49 41.53
N ASP A 104 -27.44 -12.02 40.34
CA ASP A 104 -26.70 -13.27 40.16
C ASP A 104 -25.17 -13.08 40.20
N ALA A 105 -24.67 -11.88 39.90
CA ALA A 105 -23.24 -11.57 39.84
C ALA A 105 -22.58 -11.59 41.24
N PRO A 106 -21.50 -12.36 41.45
CA PRO A 106 -20.78 -12.42 42.73
C PRO A 106 -19.91 -11.18 42.95
N ALA A 107 -19.61 -10.83 44.20
CA ALA A 107 -18.67 -9.76 44.50
C ALA A 107 -17.22 -10.27 44.39
N LEU A 108 -16.61 -10.18 43.20
CA LEU A 108 -15.24 -10.64 42.95
C LEU A 108 -14.39 -9.55 42.26
N PRO A 109 -13.15 -9.29 42.71
CA PRO A 109 -12.25 -8.36 42.04
C PRO A 109 -11.80 -8.91 40.68
N VAL A 110 -11.45 -8.02 39.74
CA VAL A 110 -11.07 -8.38 38.35
C VAL A 110 -9.98 -9.46 38.29
N SER A 111 -9.02 -9.44 39.23
CA SER A 111 -7.92 -10.43 39.31
C SER A 111 -8.37 -11.86 39.59
N GLU A 112 -9.55 -12.04 40.20
CA GLU A 112 -10.11 -13.36 40.57
C GLU A 112 -11.24 -13.79 39.65
N GLN A 113 -11.69 -12.91 38.76
CA GLN A 113 -12.74 -13.22 37.80
C GLN A 113 -12.21 -14.13 36.68
N LYS A 114 -13.11 -14.98 36.16
CA LYS A 114 -12.80 -15.83 35.01
C LYS A 114 -12.47 -14.97 33.78
N SER A 115 -11.53 -15.43 32.95
CA SER A 115 -11.26 -14.74 31.69
C SER A 115 -12.47 -14.79 30.75
N LEU A 116 -12.86 -13.63 30.20
CA LEU A 116 -13.92 -13.55 29.18
C LEU A 116 -13.47 -14.17 27.84
N LEU A 117 -12.18 -14.11 27.54
CA LEU A 117 -11.56 -14.80 26.40
C LEU A 117 -11.04 -16.16 26.86
N ASP A 118 -11.53 -17.21 26.22
CA ASP A 118 -11.01 -18.57 26.37
C ASP A 118 -9.97 -18.84 25.26
N SER A 119 -8.70 -18.61 25.58
CA SER A 119 -7.62 -18.75 24.61
C SER A 119 -7.46 -20.17 24.06
N VAL A 120 -7.83 -21.19 24.85
CA VAL A 120 -7.75 -22.59 24.41
C VAL A 120 -8.84 -22.86 23.39
N ARG A 121 -10.08 -22.46 23.70
CA ARG A 121 -11.20 -22.62 22.78
C ARG A 121 -10.99 -21.87 21.47
N GLU A 122 -10.53 -20.62 21.51
CA GLU A 122 -10.24 -19.87 20.29
C GLU A 122 -9.08 -20.51 19.50
N GLY A 123 -8.07 -21.05 20.17
CA GLY A 123 -7.01 -21.84 19.54
C GLY A 123 -7.55 -23.10 18.84
N GLU A 124 -8.41 -23.86 19.51
CA GLU A 124 -9.08 -25.04 18.94
C GLU A 124 -9.93 -24.69 17.72
N LYS A 125 -10.67 -23.57 17.75
CA LYS A 125 -11.42 -23.08 16.59
C LYS A 125 -10.51 -22.82 15.39
N VAL A 126 -9.36 -22.19 15.59
CA VAL A 126 -8.38 -21.93 14.52
C VAL A 126 -7.86 -23.23 13.94
N VAL A 127 -7.48 -24.21 14.79
CA VAL A 127 -7.02 -25.52 14.32
C VAL A 127 -8.11 -26.23 13.53
N HIS A 128 -9.33 -26.28 14.08
CA HIS A 128 -10.47 -26.90 13.40
C HIS A 128 -10.78 -26.21 12.07
N TYR A 129 -10.70 -24.88 12.00
CA TYR A 129 -10.84 -24.13 10.75
C TYR A 129 -9.80 -24.57 9.73
N LEU A 130 -8.52 -24.66 10.10
CA LEU A 130 -7.46 -25.10 9.19
C LEU A 130 -7.61 -26.56 8.75
N GLU A 131 -8.08 -27.45 9.64
CA GLU A 131 -8.33 -28.86 9.34
C GLU A 131 -9.53 -29.06 8.40
N THR A 132 -10.55 -28.22 8.51
CA THR A 132 -11.80 -28.33 7.74
C THR A 132 -11.87 -27.40 6.53
N LEU A 133 -10.88 -26.53 6.34
CA LEU A 133 -10.83 -25.58 5.25
C LEU A 133 -10.84 -26.30 3.91
N ARG A 134 -11.84 -25.99 3.08
CA ARG A 134 -11.92 -26.58 1.74
C ARG A 134 -10.78 -26.05 0.88
N PRO A 135 -10.08 -26.89 0.09
CA PRO A 135 -8.96 -26.45 -0.76
C PRO A 135 -9.30 -25.27 -1.68
N GLN A 136 -10.54 -25.18 -2.16
CA GLN A 136 -11.01 -24.06 -2.99
C GLN A 136 -11.01 -22.72 -2.23
N GLN A 137 -11.41 -22.71 -0.95
CA GLN A 137 -11.41 -21.51 -0.11
C GLN A 137 -9.98 -21.09 0.24
N LEU A 138 -9.10 -22.06 0.49
CA LEU A 138 -7.67 -21.79 0.68
C LEU A 138 -7.05 -21.18 -0.58
N LEU A 139 -7.33 -21.74 -1.76
CA LEU A 139 -6.82 -21.23 -3.04
C LEU A 139 -7.26 -19.78 -3.26
N GLU A 140 -8.52 -19.46 -2.99
CA GLU A 140 -9.05 -18.10 -3.08
C GLU A 140 -8.25 -17.12 -2.20
N GLN A 141 -8.03 -17.48 -0.94
CA GLN A 141 -7.24 -16.68 0.01
C GLN A 141 -5.78 -16.52 -0.45
N MET A 142 -5.14 -17.61 -0.89
CA MET A 142 -3.76 -17.60 -1.40
C MET A 142 -3.62 -16.70 -2.63
N VAL A 143 -4.54 -16.79 -3.59
CA VAL A 143 -4.52 -15.97 -4.80
C VAL A 143 -4.72 -14.50 -4.45
N CYS A 144 -5.71 -14.17 -3.61
CA CYS A 144 -5.98 -12.80 -3.20
C CYS A 144 -4.79 -12.19 -2.45
N THR A 145 -4.17 -12.94 -1.55
CA THR A 145 -3.01 -12.48 -0.78
C THR A 145 -1.76 -12.34 -1.66
N ALA A 146 -1.52 -13.25 -2.60
CA ALA A 146 -0.42 -13.14 -3.55
C ALA A 146 -0.53 -11.88 -4.41
N PHE A 147 -1.67 -11.63 -5.06
CA PHE A 147 -1.85 -10.43 -5.89
C PHE A 147 -1.80 -9.14 -5.09
N LYS A 148 -2.42 -9.09 -3.90
CA LYS A 148 -2.32 -7.93 -2.99
C LYS A 148 -0.88 -7.66 -2.59
N SER A 149 -0.12 -8.69 -2.24
CA SER A 149 1.30 -8.57 -1.85
C SER A 149 2.14 -8.05 -3.02
N SER A 150 1.94 -8.59 -4.23
CA SER A 150 2.62 -8.12 -5.44
C SER A 150 2.29 -6.66 -5.74
N ALA A 151 1.03 -6.25 -5.64
CA ALA A 151 0.62 -4.86 -5.87
C ALA A 151 1.25 -3.91 -4.83
N ASP A 152 1.30 -4.32 -3.56
CA ASP A 152 1.93 -3.54 -2.49
C ASP A 152 3.44 -3.36 -2.72
N ILE A 153 4.14 -4.41 -3.17
CA ILE A 153 5.56 -4.32 -3.56
C ILE A 153 5.74 -3.30 -4.71
N LEU A 154 4.91 -3.37 -5.75
CA LEU A 154 4.97 -2.42 -6.86
C LEU A 154 4.71 -0.98 -6.38
N ASN A 155 3.75 -0.80 -5.47
CA ASN A 155 3.38 0.52 -4.96
C ASN A 155 4.43 1.15 -4.03
N LYS A 156 5.23 0.34 -3.34
CA LYS A 156 6.37 0.80 -2.53
C LYS A 156 7.55 1.27 -3.38
N THR A 157 7.57 0.96 -4.67
CA THR A 157 8.67 1.34 -5.56
C THR A 157 8.62 2.85 -5.84
N THR A 158 9.74 3.54 -5.66
CA THR A 158 9.86 4.97 -5.99
C THR A 158 10.13 5.14 -7.49
N TYR A 159 9.21 5.75 -8.22
CA TYR A 159 9.30 5.97 -9.67
C TYR A 159 9.17 7.44 -10.09
N GLY A 160 9.33 8.37 -9.15
CA GLY A 160 9.23 9.81 -9.40
C GLY A 160 7.78 10.29 -9.59
N GLY A 161 7.63 11.53 -10.06
CA GLY A 161 6.33 12.21 -10.22
C GLY A 161 5.58 11.88 -11.52
N PHE A 162 5.82 10.72 -12.13
CA PHE A 162 5.27 10.40 -13.45
C PHE A 162 3.77 10.12 -13.39
N LYS A 163 2.95 11.10 -13.80
CA LYS A 163 1.48 11.01 -13.77
C LYS A 163 0.93 9.80 -14.54
N LEU A 164 1.50 9.50 -15.71
CA LEU A 164 1.09 8.37 -16.54
C LEU A 164 1.27 7.02 -15.82
N MET A 165 2.37 6.87 -15.06
CA MET A 165 2.63 5.66 -14.26
C MET A 165 1.63 5.55 -13.10
N LYS A 166 1.37 6.67 -12.41
CA LYS A 166 0.37 6.72 -11.34
C LYS A 166 -1.01 6.25 -11.83
N THR A 167 -1.47 6.77 -12.97
CA THR A 167 -2.74 6.33 -13.57
C THR A 167 -2.75 4.83 -13.88
N LYS A 168 -1.62 4.25 -14.33
CA LYS A 168 -1.54 2.81 -14.56
C LYS A 168 -1.57 1.99 -13.28
N MET A 169 -0.95 2.46 -12.20
CA MET A 169 -1.07 1.84 -10.88
C MET A 169 -2.51 1.90 -10.37
N ASP A 170 -3.20 3.04 -10.49
CA ASP A 170 -4.61 3.17 -10.09
C ASP A 170 -5.51 2.21 -10.89
N GLN A 171 -5.25 2.07 -12.21
CA GLN A 171 -5.93 1.11 -13.07
C GLN A 171 -5.67 -0.34 -12.63
N LEU A 172 -4.43 -0.69 -12.26
CA LEU A 172 -4.09 -2.03 -11.74
C LEU A 172 -4.94 -2.39 -10.53
N TYR A 173 -5.03 -1.47 -9.55
CA TYR A 173 -5.82 -1.69 -8.35
C TYR A 173 -7.30 -1.90 -8.67
N ALA A 174 -7.86 -1.07 -9.55
CA ALA A 174 -9.25 -1.22 -9.99
C ALA A 174 -9.50 -2.59 -10.68
N THR A 175 -8.62 -2.99 -11.60
CA THR A 175 -8.70 -4.28 -12.29
C THR A 175 -8.56 -5.43 -11.30
N MET A 176 -7.56 -5.39 -10.42
CA MET A 176 -7.34 -6.40 -9.39
C MET A 176 -8.56 -6.56 -8.48
N VAL A 177 -9.16 -5.46 -8.00
CA VAL A 177 -10.37 -5.53 -7.18
C VAL A 177 -11.54 -6.15 -7.94
N SER A 178 -11.73 -5.81 -9.22
CA SER A 178 -12.80 -6.41 -10.03
C SER A 178 -12.61 -7.91 -10.26
N THR A 179 -11.39 -8.35 -10.58
CA THR A 179 -11.07 -9.75 -10.87
C THR A 179 -11.03 -10.60 -9.59
N LEU A 180 -10.52 -10.08 -8.48
CA LEU A 180 -10.48 -10.81 -7.22
C LEU A 180 -11.85 -10.86 -6.53
N ARG A 181 -12.78 -9.96 -6.83
CA ARG A 181 -14.14 -10.04 -6.29
C ARG A 181 -14.94 -11.18 -6.93
N SER A 182 -14.70 -11.53 -8.19
CA SER A 182 -15.38 -12.68 -8.83
C SER A 182 -14.94 -14.01 -8.21
N LEU A 183 -13.72 -14.08 -7.68
CA LEU A 183 -13.19 -15.20 -6.89
C LEU A 183 -13.95 -15.45 -5.58
N GLN A 184 -14.44 -14.38 -4.96
CA GLN A 184 -15.21 -14.45 -3.70
C GLN A 184 -16.67 -14.88 -3.93
N GLY A 185 -17.11 -15.00 -5.20
CA GLY A 185 -18.45 -15.42 -5.60
C GLY A 185 -18.48 -16.85 -6.17
N LYS A 186 -19.68 -17.42 -6.30
CA LYS A 186 -19.91 -18.68 -7.04
C LYS A 186 -19.77 -18.43 -8.56
N SER A 187 -18.55 -18.24 -9.05
CA SER A 187 -18.25 -18.10 -10.48
C SER A 187 -17.89 -19.46 -11.10
N ASP A 188 -18.22 -19.64 -12.39
CA ASP A 188 -17.81 -20.81 -13.17
C ASP A 188 -16.28 -20.87 -13.30
N THR A 189 -15.70 -22.02 -12.94
CA THR A 189 -14.25 -22.24 -12.86
C THR A 189 -13.48 -21.99 -14.17
N SER A 190 -14.16 -22.10 -15.33
CA SER A 190 -13.57 -21.88 -16.65
C SER A 190 -13.25 -20.41 -16.92
N ASP A 191 -14.11 -19.48 -16.49
CA ASP A 191 -13.92 -18.04 -16.73
C ASP A 191 -12.83 -17.48 -15.81
N LEU A 192 -12.75 -18.03 -14.60
CA LEU A 192 -11.78 -17.61 -13.59
C LEU A 192 -10.32 -17.79 -14.04
N ALA A 193 -9.97 -18.92 -14.63
CA ALA A 193 -8.60 -19.17 -15.08
C ALA A 193 -8.16 -18.17 -16.17
N GLY A 194 -9.08 -17.82 -17.06
CA GLY A 194 -8.86 -16.80 -18.09
C GLY A 194 -8.65 -15.40 -17.49
N ASP A 195 -9.47 -15.02 -16.53
CA ASP A 195 -9.37 -13.72 -15.85
C ASP A 195 -8.11 -13.59 -15.01
N LEU A 196 -7.70 -14.66 -14.32
CA LEU A 196 -6.42 -14.70 -13.61
C LEU A 196 -5.22 -14.57 -14.57
N LYS A 197 -5.27 -15.27 -15.71
CA LYS A 197 -4.22 -15.14 -16.74
C LYS A 197 -4.11 -13.71 -17.26
N ARG A 198 -5.24 -13.06 -17.51
CA ARG A 198 -5.29 -11.64 -17.92
C ARG A 198 -4.71 -10.74 -16.84
N LEU A 199 -5.06 -10.98 -15.57
CA LEU A 199 -4.51 -10.21 -14.45
C LEU A 199 -2.99 -10.35 -14.36
N CYS A 200 -2.44 -11.57 -14.48
CA CYS A 200 -1.00 -11.79 -14.54
C CYS A 200 -0.32 -11.00 -15.68
N GLN A 201 -0.92 -10.97 -16.87
CA GLN A 201 -0.40 -10.18 -18.01
C GLN A 201 -0.41 -8.68 -17.71
N VAL A 202 -1.46 -8.16 -17.07
CA VAL A 202 -1.50 -6.75 -16.66
C VAL A 202 -0.38 -6.45 -15.67
N PHE A 203 -0.15 -7.31 -14.68
CA PHE A 203 0.96 -7.19 -13.73
C PHE A 203 2.31 -7.16 -14.45
N GLU A 204 2.56 -8.09 -15.37
CA GLU A 204 3.81 -8.16 -16.14
C GLU A 204 4.10 -6.85 -16.90
N HIS A 205 3.07 -6.29 -17.55
CA HIS A 205 3.22 -5.03 -18.30
C HIS A 205 3.47 -3.83 -17.39
N ILE A 206 2.78 -3.77 -16.26
CA ILE A 206 2.94 -2.66 -15.30
C ILE A 206 4.29 -2.75 -14.59
N GLU A 207 4.75 -3.96 -14.25
CA GLU A 207 6.08 -4.19 -13.69
C GLU A 207 7.17 -3.71 -14.64
N LYS A 208 7.11 -4.06 -15.93
CA LYS A 208 8.08 -3.58 -16.94
C LYS A 208 8.10 -2.05 -17.03
N LEU A 209 6.93 -1.43 -17.08
CA LEU A 209 6.82 0.02 -17.14
C LEU A 209 7.35 0.68 -15.86
N LEU A 210 7.06 0.11 -14.69
CA LEU A 210 7.54 0.56 -13.40
C LEU A 210 9.06 0.44 -13.28
N ILE A 211 9.66 -0.66 -13.73
CA ILE A 211 11.11 -0.87 -13.76
C ILE A 211 11.77 0.24 -14.58
N PHE A 212 11.24 0.53 -15.76
CA PHE A 212 11.75 1.62 -16.59
C PHE A 212 11.60 2.98 -15.90
N ALA A 213 10.42 3.28 -15.35
CA ALA A 213 10.14 4.50 -14.61
C ALA A 213 11.12 4.71 -13.43
N ALA A 214 11.26 3.69 -12.58
CA ALA A 214 12.17 3.70 -11.44
C ALA A 214 13.63 3.82 -11.86
N SER A 215 14.05 3.15 -12.94
CA SER A 215 15.40 3.26 -13.49
C SER A 215 15.70 4.68 -13.96
N VAL A 216 14.81 5.28 -14.76
CA VAL A 216 14.99 6.66 -15.25
C VAL A 216 15.00 7.65 -14.10
N HIS A 217 14.04 7.55 -13.18
CA HIS A 217 13.97 8.42 -12.00
C HIS A 217 15.23 8.34 -11.13
N ARG A 218 15.76 7.13 -10.92
CA ARG A 218 16.94 6.92 -10.07
C ARG A 218 18.24 7.35 -10.74
N LYS A 219 18.37 7.16 -12.06
CA LYS A 219 19.61 7.45 -12.79
C LYS A 219 19.71 8.91 -13.21
N LEU A 220 18.60 9.53 -13.63
CA LEU A 220 18.59 10.86 -14.20
C LEU A 220 17.97 11.86 -13.23
N ASP A 221 18.83 12.59 -12.52
CA ASP A 221 18.43 13.71 -11.65
C ASP A 221 18.10 14.99 -12.46
N ALA A 222 17.18 14.84 -13.41
CA ALA A 222 16.65 15.91 -14.24
C ALA A 222 15.16 15.64 -14.52
N PRO A 223 14.24 16.12 -13.67
CA PRO A 223 12.83 15.71 -13.69
C PRO A 223 12.12 15.92 -15.03
N ARG A 224 12.44 16.99 -15.75
CA ARG A 224 11.85 17.30 -17.07
C ARG A 224 12.32 16.31 -18.13
N LEU A 225 13.62 16.06 -18.24
CA LEU A 225 14.17 15.07 -19.17
C LEU A 225 13.68 13.65 -18.83
N ALA A 226 13.69 13.30 -17.54
CA ALA A 226 13.17 12.02 -17.06
C ALA A 226 11.69 11.82 -17.44
N GLN A 227 10.88 12.87 -17.30
CA GLN A 227 9.47 12.86 -17.73
C GLN A 227 9.34 12.70 -19.25
N SER A 228 10.16 13.37 -20.06
CA SER A 228 10.08 13.25 -21.53
C SER A 228 10.45 11.84 -21.99
N ILE A 229 11.59 11.32 -21.51
CA ILE A 229 12.05 9.95 -21.80
C ILE A 229 11.01 8.91 -21.38
N PHE A 230 10.43 9.06 -20.19
CA PHE A 230 9.36 8.17 -19.74
C PHE A 230 8.12 8.24 -20.62
N THR A 231 7.73 9.45 -21.05
CA THR A 231 6.55 9.66 -21.88
C THR A 231 6.72 9.05 -23.27
N ASP A 232 7.90 9.21 -23.88
CA ASP A 232 8.22 8.62 -25.18
C ASP A 232 8.17 7.09 -25.12
N TYR A 233 8.80 6.49 -24.11
CA TYR A 233 8.74 5.04 -23.90
C TYR A 233 7.31 4.57 -23.62
N PHE A 234 6.57 5.29 -22.78
CA PHE A 234 5.18 4.96 -22.45
C PHE A 234 4.30 4.95 -23.70
N ASN A 235 4.41 5.96 -24.55
CA ASN A 235 3.62 6.06 -25.79
C ASN A 235 3.97 4.94 -26.78
N TYR A 236 5.24 4.55 -26.85
CA TYR A 236 5.68 3.40 -27.64
C TYR A 236 5.16 2.06 -27.07
N TYR A 237 5.16 1.94 -25.74
CA TYR A 237 4.84 0.68 -25.05
C TYR A 237 3.33 0.45 -24.91
N LEU A 238 2.52 1.51 -24.77
CA LEU A 238 1.08 1.43 -24.51
C LEU A 238 0.31 0.56 -25.52
N PRO A 239 0.49 0.69 -26.85
CA PRO A 239 -0.23 -0.15 -27.82
C PRO A 239 0.14 -1.64 -27.74
N LYS A 240 1.25 -1.96 -27.07
CA LYS A 240 1.77 -3.33 -26.91
C LYS A 240 1.31 -3.99 -25.61
N MET A 241 0.66 -3.25 -24.71
CA MET A 241 0.07 -3.83 -23.51
C MET A 241 -1.13 -4.71 -23.92
N GLY A 242 -1.07 -6.02 -23.61
CA GLY A 242 -2.18 -6.96 -23.84
C GLY A 242 -2.09 -7.81 -25.12
N THR A 243 -1.06 -7.65 -25.96
CA THR A 243 -0.78 -8.59 -27.05
C THR A 243 0.21 -9.65 -26.56
N SER A 244 -0.22 -10.91 -26.47
CA SER A 244 0.62 -12.04 -26.01
C SER A 244 1.69 -12.47 -27.03
N LEU A 245 2.28 -11.51 -27.76
CA LEU A 245 3.27 -11.84 -28.77
C LEU A 245 4.61 -12.15 -28.10
N GLU A 246 5.00 -13.42 -28.22
CA GLU A 246 6.32 -13.98 -27.92
C GLU A 246 7.42 -13.23 -28.70
N SER A 247 7.86 -12.08 -28.19
CA SER A 247 9.14 -11.45 -28.55
C SER A 247 9.34 -10.21 -27.68
N ILE A 248 9.81 -10.41 -26.45
CA ILE A 248 10.23 -9.31 -25.57
C ILE A 248 11.71 -9.02 -25.85
N CYS A 249 12.02 -8.72 -27.12
CA CYS A 249 13.28 -8.09 -27.49
C CYS A 249 13.00 -7.13 -28.64
N TYR A 250 12.40 -5.99 -28.31
CA TYR A 250 12.39 -4.88 -29.23
C TYR A 250 13.50 -3.93 -28.79
N GLU A 251 14.67 -4.08 -29.39
CA GLU A 251 15.60 -2.97 -29.54
C GLU A 251 14.84 -1.89 -30.32
N LYS A 252 14.21 -0.96 -29.59
CA LYS A 252 13.61 0.22 -30.17
C LYS A 252 14.58 1.37 -29.97
N GLU A 253 15.11 1.84 -31.07
CA GLU A 253 15.84 3.09 -31.09
C GLU A 253 14.84 4.26 -31.03
N PHE A 254 15.10 5.19 -30.11
CA PHE A 254 14.38 6.43 -29.94
C PHE A 254 15.25 7.57 -30.48
N THR A 255 14.83 8.21 -31.57
CA THR A 255 15.58 9.29 -32.23
C THR A 255 15.12 10.68 -31.81
N THR A 256 14.16 10.78 -30.87
CA THR A 256 13.68 12.06 -30.32
C THR A 256 14.84 12.81 -29.66
N LYS A 257 15.14 14.01 -30.13
CA LYS A 257 16.15 14.88 -29.53
C LYS A 257 15.52 15.77 -28.47
N GLU A 258 15.97 15.63 -27.22
CA GLU A 258 15.59 16.51 -26.12
C GLU A 258 16.65 17.59 -25.90
N LYS A 259 16.22 18.86 -25.81
CA LYS A 259 17.13 19.96 -25.49
C LYS A 259 17.55 19.86 -24.04
N VAL A 260 18.84 19.72 -23.74
CA VAL A 260 19.36 19.69 -22.36
C VAL A 260 19.55 21.12 -21.85
N GLY A 261 18.89 21.47 -20.75
CA GLY A 261 19.05 22.77 -20.10
C GLY A 261 20.37 22.89 -19.33
N THR A 262 20.80 24.12 -19.03
CA THR A 262 22.06 24.40 -18.34
C THR A 262 22.15 23.71 -16.96
N LEU A 263 21.04 23.67 -16.23
CA LEU A 263 20.94 23.03 -14.90
C LEU A 263 20.90 21.48 -15.00
N GLU A 264 20.53 20.93 -16.15
CA GLU A 264 20.42 19.48 -16.38
C GLU A 264 21.72 18.90 -16.93
N ARG A 265 22.63 19.76 -17.44
CA ARG A 265 23.88 19.35 -18.09
C ARG A 265 24.78 18.52 -17.17
N GLU A 266 24.88 18.89 -15.89
CA GLU A 266 25.67 18.13 -14.93
C GLU A 266 25.06 16.75 -14.64
N ALA A 267 23.75 16.68 -14.44
CA ALA A 267 23.03 15.42 -14.25
C ALA A 267 23.20 14.48 -15.45
N VAL A 268 23.04 14.99 -16.67
CA VAL A 268 23.26 14.22 -17.91
C VAL A 268 24.73 13.80 -18.05
N SER A 269 25.67 14.72 -17.82
CA SER A 269 27.11 14.41 -17.89
C SER A 269 27.52 13.33 -16.88
N SER A 270 26.94 13.35 -15.68
CA SER A 270 27.22 12.38 -14.61
C SER A 270 26.89 10.94 -15.01
N LEU A 271 25.90 10.74 -15.89
CA LEU A 271 25.53 9.42 -16.42
C LEU A 271 26.65 8.78 -17.23
N PHE A 272 27.50 9.58 -17.88
CA PHE A 272 28.54 9.09 -18.80
C PHE A 272 29.95 9.14 -18.19
N ARG A 273 30.08 9.51 -16.92
CA ARG A 273 31.40 9.51 -16.25
C ARG A 273 31.88 8.06 -16.08
N PRO A 274 33.11 7.73 -16.53
CA PRO A 274 33.70 6.42 -16.28
C PRO A 274 33.76 6.15 -14.78
N PRO A 275 33.40 4.94 -14.32
CA PRO A 275 33.52 4.59 -12.90
C PRO A 275 34.99 4.61 -12.49
N THR A 276 35.27 5.11 -11.29
CA THR A 276 36.58 4.93 -10.65
C THR A 276 36.80 3.44 -10.31
N ALA A 277 38.06 3.01 -10.14
CA ALA A 277 38.38 1.62 -9.81
C ALA A 277 37.57 1.06 -8.62
N ASN A 278 37.34 1.87 -7.58
CA ASN A 278 36.51 1.48 -6.42
C ASN A 278 35.01 1.38 -6.72
N GLN A 279 34.53 2.13 -7.72
CA GLN A 279 33.15 2.13 -8.19
C GLN A 279 32.87 0.96 -9.15
N SER A 280 33.86 0.46 -9.88
CA SER A 280 33.75 -0.72 -10.75
C SER A 280 33.37 -2.00 -10.00
N TRP A 281 33.69 -2.09 -8.70
CA TRP A 281 33.34 -3.23 -7.86
C TRP A 281 31.97 -3.10 -7.17
N ARG A 282 31.18 -2.06 -7.46
CA ARG A 282 29.90 -1.76 -6.79
C ARG A 282 28.80 -1.43 -7.80
N LYS A 283 27.54 -1.48 -7.35
CA LYS A 283 26.40 -0.97 -8.14
C LYS A 283 26.52 0.56 -8.26
N VAL A 284 26.62 1.08 -9.48
CA VAL A 284 26.75 2.51 -9.78
C VAL A 284 25.66 2.92 -10.75
N LEU A 285 25.21 4.17 -10.67
CA LEU A 285 24.10 4.71 -11.45
C LEU A 285 24.54 5.26 -12.83
N SER A 286 25.83 5.25 -13.13
CA SER A 286 26.34 5.62 -14.45
C SER A 286 25.89 4.61 -15.51
N MET A 287 25.61 5.11 -16.71
CA MET A 287 25.42 4.30 -17.91
C MET A 287 26.78 3.67 -18.26
N GLY A 288 26.98 2.42 -17.86
CA GLY A 288 28.24 1.71 -18.11
C GLY A 288 28.74 0.77 -17.00
N ASN A 289 27.98 0.50 -15.93
CA ASN A 289 28.32 -0.58 -15.00
C ASN A 289 27.41 -1.81 -15.18
N LEU A 290 28.04 -2.89 -15.69
CA LEU A 290 27.59 -4.27 -15.56
C LEU A 290 28.02 -4.81 -14.19
N LEU A 291 27.12 -5.52 -13.51
CA LEU A 291 27.42 -6.80 -12.85
C LEU A 291 26.11 -7.62 -12.87
N ASN A 292 26.14 -8.72 -13.63
CA ASN A 292 25.08 -9.70 -13.97
C ASN A 292 24.20 -9.47 -15.22
N GLY A 293 24.84 -9.43 -16.39
CA GLY A 293 24.31 -9.91 -17.70
C GLY A 293 23.12 -9.15 -18.29
N HIS A 294 23.18 -8.48 -19.44
CA HIS A 294 24.03 -8.54 -20.63
C HIS A 294 24.08 -7.13 -21.26
N GLU A 295 25.12 -6.82 -22.03
CA GLU A 295 25.16 -5.62 -22.90
C GLU A 295 24.68 -5.96 -24.33
N PRO A 296 24.04 -5.01 -25.05
CA PRO A 296 23.94 -5.08 -26.50
C PRO A 296 25.32 -4.86 -27.15
N ILE A 297 25.60 -5.59 -28.23
CA ILE A 297 26.91 -5.72 -28.88
C ILE A 297 27.42 -4.40 -29.50
N GLN A 298 26.54 -3.41 -29.69
CA GLN A 298 26.84 -2.16 -30.38
C GLN A 298 26.10 -0.96 -29.74
N ARG A 299 26.78 0.18 -29.62
CA ARG A 299 26.17 1.47 -29.24
C ARG A 299 26.55 2.55 -30.25
N GLU A 300 25.56 3.32 -30.70
CA GLU A 300 25.75 4.60 -31.39
C GLU A 300 25.23 5.72 -30.49
N ILE A 301 26.08 6.70 -30.18
CA ILE A 301 25.69 7.92 -29.47
C ILE A 301 26.05 9.10 -30.36
N VAL A 302 25.05 9.92 -30.71
CA VAL A 302 25.19 11.09 -31.57
C VAL A 302 24.96 12.35 -30.74
N PHE A 303 26.00 13.15 -30.54
CA PHE A 303 25.87 14.50 -30.03
C PHE A 303 25.92 15.49 -31.19
N SER A 304 24.93 16.37 -31.31
CA SER A 304 24.95 17.48 -32.26
C SER A 304 25.04 18.78 -31.47
N VAL A 305 26.10 19.55 -31.69
CA VAL A 305 26.25 20.90 -31.14
C VAL A 305 25.95 21.89 -32.26
N LEU A 306 24.98 22.77 -32.02
CA LEU A 306 24.73 23.91 -32.90
C LEU A 306 25.55 25.08 -32.37
N GLU A 307 26.69 25.35 -32.99
CA GLU A 307 27.53 26.48 -32.60
C GLU A 307 27.14 27.72 -33.41
N LYS A 308 26.49 28.70 -32.77
CA LYS A 308 26.36 30.04 -33.37
C LYS A 308 27.66 30.78 -33.14
N LEU A 309 28.55 30.78 -34.14
CA LEU A 309 29.73 31.64 -34.18
C LEU A 309 29.29 33.11 -34.12
N SER A 310 29.28 33.67 -32.92
CA SER A 310 29.27 35.13 -32.73
C SER A 310 30.66 35.64 -33.09
N ASN A 311 30.79 36.28 -34.26
CA ASN A 311 32.03 36.90 -34.70
C ASN A 311 32.64 37.76 -33.57
N GLY A 312 33.83 37.35 -33.09
CA GLY A 312 34.60 38.15 -32.15
C GLY A 312 34.99 39.50 -32.77
N HIS A 313 35.14 40.52 -31.93
CA HIS A 313 35.29 41.94 -32.28
C HIS A 313 36.54 42.34 -33.10
N TYR A 314 37.28 41.41 -33.72
CA TYR A 314 38.52 41.70 -34.44
C TYR A 314 38.62 41.16 -35.86
N SER A 315 37.54 40.64 -36.45
CA SER A 315 37.57 40.15 -37.84
C SER A 315 36.89 41.13 -38.80
N SER A 316 37.62 41.52 -39.85
CA SER A 316 37.18 42.36 -40.96
C SER A 316 35.90 41.84 -41.63
N PRO A 317 35.00 42.71 -42.13
CA PRO A 317 33.73 42.28 -42.72
C PRO A 317 33.99 41.63 -44.08
N THR A 318 34.05 40.31 -44.10
CA THR A 318 33.98 39.52 -45.34
C THR A 318 32.57 38.96 -45.41
N PRO A 319 31.82 39.14 -46.52
CA PRO A 319 30.46 38.62 -46.62
C PRO A 319 30.56 37.13 -46.93
N LEU A 320 30.25 36.27 -45.96
CA LEU A 320 30.03 34.86 -46.24
C LEU A 320 28.87 34.30 -45.42
N CYS A 321 28.03 33.59 -46.16
CA CYS A 321 27.05 32.57 -45.77
C CYS A 321 26.97 32.29 -44.27
N THR A 322 25.81 32.53 -43.67
CA THR A 322 25.41 31.88 -42.41
C THR A 322 25.16 30.40 -42.70
N ASP A 323 26.22 29.63 -42.90
CA ASP A 323 26.15 28.18 -42.76
C ASP A 323 26.18 27.88 -41.26
N GLU A 324 25.03 27.47 -40.73
CA GLU A 324 24.92 26.93 -39.38
C GLU A 324 25.71 25.61 -39.33
N GLN A 325 26.98 25.67 -38.93
CA GLN A 325 27.81 24.47 -38.82
C GLN A 325 27.32 23.62 -37.64
N ILE A 326 26.88 22.40 -37.93
CA ILE A 326 26.49 21.42 -36.91
C ILE A 326 27.69 20.51 -36.69
N GLU A 327 28.34 20.67 -35.53
CA GLU A 327 29.39 19.73 -35.15
C GLU A 327 28.73 18.48 -34.58
N THR A 328 28.83 17.37 -35.33
CA THR A 328 28.28 16.09 -34.95
C THR A 328 29.40 15.18 -34.45
N HIS A 329 29.37 14.85 -33.17
CA HIS A 329 30.25 13.87 -32.55
C HIS A 329 29.54 12.52 -32.51
N ARG A 330 30.07 11.55 -33.25
CA ARG A 330 29.63 10.15 -33.20
C ARG A 330 30.66 9.32 -32.47
N MET A 331 30.22 8.59 -31.45
CA MET A 331 31.07 7.66 -30.72
C MET A 331 30.56 6.24 -30.94
N TYR A 332 31.42 5.39 -31.49
CA TYR A 332 31.18 3.96 -31.66
C TYR A 332 31.91 3.19 -30.55
N ILE A 333 31.17 2.39 -29.79
CA ILE A 333 31.73 1.53 -28.74
C ILE A 333 31.36 0.07 -29.08
N CYS A 334 32.38 -0.75 -29.33
CA CYS A 334 32.28 -2.19 -29.57
C CYS A 334 33.26 -2.92 -28.66
N GLY A 335 32.83 -3.99 -27.96
CA GLY A 335 33.73 -4.89 -27.23
C GLY A 335 33.17 -5.46 -25.92
N THR A 336 33.77 -6.54 -25.43
CA THR A 336 33.55 -7.06 -24.07
C THR A 336 34.51 -6.38 -23.08
N SER A 337 34.36 -6.57 -21.76
CA SER A 337 35.19 -5.86 -20.76
C SER A 337 36.71 -6.09 -20.87
N ASN A 338 37.14 -7.05 -21.69
CA ASN A 338 38.56 -7.30 -21.99
C ASN A 338 39.08 -6.51 -23.21
N ASP A 339 38.20 -5.89 -24.00
CA ASP A 339 38.52 -5.20 -25.26
C ASP A 339 38.53 -3.66 -25.10
N LEU A 340 39.04 -3.19 -23.97
CA LEU A 340 39.01 -1.78 -23.53
C LEU A 340 39.93 -0.82 -24.33
N TRP A 341 40.06 -0.98 -25.66
CA TRP A 341 41.07 -0.22 -26.42
C TRP A 341 40.64 0.39 -27.76
N ILE A 342 39.38 0.33 -28.19
CA ILE A 342 38.96 1.07 -29.39
C ILE A 342 37.59 1.73 -29.20
N ALA A 343 37.60 2.96 -28.68
CA ALA A 343 36.52 3.91 -28.92
C ALA A 343 36.85 4.64 -30.22
N LEU A 344 36.03 4.45 -31.26
CA LEU A 344 36.17 5.19 -32.51
C LEU A 344 35.31 6.45 -32.38
N SER A 345 35.94 7.59 -32.13
CA SER A 345 35.29 8.89 -32.18
C SER A 345 35.43 9.47 -33.59
N VAL A 346 34.30 9.68 -34.25
CA VAL A 346 34.25 10.37 -35.54
C VAL A 346 33.58 11.72 -35.29
N THR A 347 34.34 12.79 -35.49
CA THR A 347 33.82 14.15 -35.54
C THR A 347 33.55 14.50 -37.00
N SER A 348 32.30 14.78 -37.34
CA SER A 348 31.93 15.31 -38.66
C SER A 348 31.37 16.72 -38.52
N TRP A 349 31.69 17.55 -39.50
CA TRP A 349 31.13 18.87 -39.69
C TRP A 349 30.12 18.73 -40.83
N ASP A 350 28.83 18.86 -40.51
CA ASP A 350 27.74 18.84 -41.49
C ASP A 350 27.31 20.26 -41.84
#